data_AF-A0A3P6EE45-F1
#
_entry.id   AF-A0A3P6EE45-F1
#
_cell.length_a   1.000
_cell.length_b   1.000
_cell.length_c   1.000
_cell.angle_alpha   90.00
_cell.angle_beta   90.00
_cell.angle_gamma   90.00
#
_symmetry.space_group_name_H-M   'P 1'
#
loop_
_entity.id
_entity.type
_entity.pdbx_description
1 polymer ?
#
loop_
_entity_poly.entity_id
_entity_poly.type
_entity_poly.pdbx_seq_one_letter_code
_entity_poly.pdbx_strand_id
1 'polypeptide(L)'
;MRIFQFNHTHVLSFHDYLNQFRKNKVHHQACAFFGQPDPPSPCTCPLKQAWESLDTLFRRRRATYEEHGGGSSDSNPFGNGSIRIHLREEKEKEENQN
;
A
#
# COMPACT_ATOMS: atom_id res chain seq x y z
N MET A 1 18.58 -20.50 9.25
CA MET A 1 17.67 -19.35 9.49
C MET A 1 17.33 -18.74 8.13
N ARG A 2 16.14 -18.98 7.59
CA ARG A 2 15.75 -18.48 6.26
C ARG A 2 15.26 -17.05 6.47
N ILE A 3 16.12 -16.07 6.18
CA ILE A 3 15.69 -14.67 6.11
C ILE A 3 14.72 -14.61 4.93
N PHE A 4 13.44 -14.32 5.19
CA PHE A 4 12.51 -13.98 4.12
C PHE A 4 13.04 -12.68 3.50
N GLN A 5 13.66 -12.79 2.32
CA GLN A 5 14.10 -11.61 1.60
C GLN A 5 12.86 -10.85 1.12
N PHE A 6 12.57 -9.74 1.80
CA PHE A 6 11.57 -8.80 1.35
C PHE A 6 12.12 -8.05 0.13
N ASN A 7 11.38 -8.09 -0.98
CA ASN A 7 11.81 -7.55 -2.27
C ASN A 7 10.67 -6.77 -2.95
N HIS A 8 10.95 -6.20 -4.12
CA HIS A 8 10.00 -5.36 -4.85
C HIS A 8 8.67 -6.05 -5.22
N THR A 9 8.63 -7.38 -5.42
CA THR A 9 7.37 -8.06 -5.74
C THR A 9 6.43 -8.09 -4.53
N HIS A 10 6.96 -8.31 -3.33
CA HIS A 10 6.18 -8.19 -2.09
C HIS A 10 5.65 -6.77 -1.89
N VAL A 11 6.45 -5.77 -2.27
CA VAL A 11 6.04 -4.36 -2.23
C VAL A 11 4.87 -4.11 -3.18
N LEU A 12 4.91 -4.63 -4.41
CA LEU A 12 3.81 -4.54 -5.37
C LEU A 12 2.55 -5.30 -4.90
N SER A 13 2.68 -6.53 -4.39
CA SER A 13 1.53 -7.26 -3.86
C SER A 13 0.88 -6.55 -2.66
N PHE A 14 1.70 -5.93 -1.80
CA PHE A 14 1.19 -5.12 -0.71
C PHE A 14 0.49 -3.84 -1.22
N HIS A 15 1.01 -3.23 -2.29
CA HIS A 15 0.35 -2.11 -2.96
C HIS A 15 -1.05 -2.53 -3.45
N ASP A 16 -1.15 -3.63 -4.19
CA ASP A 16 -2.42 -4.10 -4.75
C ASP A 16 -3.41 -4.49 -3.66
N TYR A 17 -2.92 -5.01 -2.54
CA TYR A 17 -3.72 -5.22 -1.34
C TYR A 17 -4.30 -3.90 -0.81
N LEU A 18 -3.47 -2.88 -0.61
CA LEU A 18 -3.99 -1.58 -0.18
C LEU A 18 -4.97 -1.02 -1.21
N ASN A 19 -4.68 -1.09 -2.50
CA ASN A 19 -5.52 -0.47 -3.53
C ASN A 19 -7.01 -0.87 -3.47
N GLN A 20 -7.34 -2.04 -2.91
CA GLN A 20 -8.71 -2.52 -2.70
C GLN A 20 -9.53 -1.64 -1.74
N PHE A 21 -8.91 -0.90 -0.83
CA PHE A 21 -9.61 -0.03 0.13
C PHE A 21 -9.50 1.47 -0.21
N ARG A 22 -9.12 1.83 -1.45
CA ARG A 22 -9.02 3.24 -1.89
C ARG A 22 -10.37 3.96 -1.95
N LYS A 23 -11.42 3.30 -2.47
CA LYS A 23 -12.79 3.87 -2.55
C LYS A 23 -13.58 3.64 -1.28
N ASN A 24 -13.32 2.52 -0.60
CA ASN A 24 -14.02 2.11 0.60
C ASN A 24 -13.05 2.19 1.77
N LYS A 25 -13.19 3.29 2.51
CA LYS A 25 -12.62 3.53 3.83
C LYS A 25 -12.45 2.24 4.66
N VAL A 26 -11.30 2.06 5.31
CA VAL A 26 -11.01 0.87 6.11
C VAL A 26 -11.85 0.84 7.39
N HIS A 27 -12.36 -0.34 7.72
CA HIS A 27 -13.10 -0.59 8.97
C HIS A 27 -12.23 -0.24 10.20
N HIS A 28 -12.86 -0.01 11.35
CA HIS A 28 -12.10 0.18 12.58
C HIS A 28 -11.36 -1.11 12.97
N GLN A 29 -10.20 -1.02 13.62
CA GLN A 29 -9.37 -2.18 13.97
C GLN A 29 -10.12 -3.22 14.84
N ALA A 30 -11.09 -2.78 15.66
CA ALA A 30 -11.94 -3.67 16.45
C ALA A 30 -13.14 -4.26 15.69
N CYS A 31 -13.31 -3.95 14.40
CA CYS A 31 -14.39 -4.48 13.58
C CYS A 31 -14.08 -5.91 13.10
N ALA A 32 -15.08 -6.78 13.11
CA ALA A 32 -14.97 -8.15 12.57
C ALA A 32 -14.61 -8.20 11.07
N PHE A 33 -14.87 -7.11 10.33
CA PHE A 33 -14.57 -6.97 8.90
C PHE A 33 -13.27 -6.19 8.62
N PHE A 34 -12.42 -5.95 9.63
CA PHE A 34 -11.14 -5.25 9.43
C PHE A 34 -10.25 -5.99 8.42
N GLY A 35 -9.79 -5.28 7.38
CA GLY A 35 -8.97 -5.85 6.31
C GLY A 35 -9.75 -6.68 5.28
N GLN A 36 -11.08 -6.68 5.34
CA GLN A 36 -11.91 -7.39 4.37
C GLN A 36 -12.37 -6.42 3.25
N PRO A 37 -11.94 -6.61 1.99
CA PRO A 37 -12.22 -5.68 0.89
C PRO A 37 -13.69 -5.68 0.46
N ASP A 38 -14.36 -6.83 0.60
CA ASP A 38 -15.79 -7.01 0.30
C ASP A 38 -16.49 -7.69 1.50
N PRO A 39 -17.04 -6.90 2.45
CA PRO A 39 -17.70 -7.44 3.63
C PRO A 39 -19.09 -8.01 3.27
N PRO A 40 -19.45 -9.21 3.77
CA PRO A 40 -20.70 -9.90 3.41
C PRO A 40 -21.97 -9.21 3.95
N SER A 41 -21.81 -8.20 4.81
CA SER A 41 -22.91 -7.43 5.39
C SER A 41 -22.48 -5.97 5.61
N PRO A 42 -23.41 -5.00 5.51
CA PRO A 42 -23.10 -3.60 5.76
C PRO A 42 -22.58 -3.37 7.19
N CYS A 43 -21.53 -2.56 7.35
CA CYS A 43 -21.04 -2.09 8.66
C CYS A 43 -21.42 -0.63 8.89
N THR A 44 -21.85 -0.29 10.12
CA THR A 44 -22.04 1.09 10.60
C THR A 44 -20.75 1.74 11.13
N CYS A 45 -19.61 1.14 10.81
CA CYS A 45 -18.29 1.61 11.21
C CYS A 45 -18.11 3.09 10.84
N PRO A 46 -17.51 3.93 11.72
CA PRO A 46 -17.04 5.25 11.32
C PRO A 46 -15.86 5.04 10.37
N LEU A 47 -16.22 4.89 9.11
CA LEU A 47 -15.31 4.61 8.04
C LEU A 47 -14.28 5.78 7.95
N LYS A 48 -12.99 5.47 7.94
CA LYS A 48 -11.89 6.44 7.76
C LYS A 48 -11.13 6.19 6.47
N GLN A 49 -10.67 7.26 5.81
CA GLN A 49 -9.74 7.13 4.70
C GLN A 49 -8.49 6.41 5.21
N ALA A 50 -8.12 5.32 4.55
CA ALA A 50 -7.21 4.34 5.12
C ALA A 50 -5.74 4.79 5.03
N TRP A 51 -5.39 5.56 4.00
CA TRP A 51 -4.09 6.20 3.81
C TRP A 51 -4.24 7.47 2.95
N GLU A 52 -3.19 8.29 2.88
CA GLU A 52 -3.02 9.36 1.89
C GLU A 52 -2.98 8.79 0.46
N SER A 53 -2.59 9.50 -0.60
CA SER A 53 -2.43 8.83 -1.90
C SER A 53 -1.42 7.67 -1.79
N LEU A 54 -1.62 6.54 -2.49
CA LEU A 54 -0.72 5.38 -2.39
C LEU A 54 0.73 5.77 -2.71
N ASP A 55 0.91 6.68 -3.66
CA ASP A 55 2.21 7.26 -4.00
C ASP A 55 2.87 7.97 -2.79
N THR A 56 2.12 8.73 -2.01
CA THR A 56 2.62 9.40 -0.80
C THR A 56 3.02 8.37 0.27
N LEU A 57 2.19 7.34 0.47
CA LEU A 57 2.48 6.25 1.40
C LEU A 57 3.78 5.51 1.02
N PHE A 58 4.00 5.27 -0.26
CA PHE A 58 5.20 4.61 -0.78
C PHE A 58 6.45 5.47 -0.64
N ARG A 59 6.35 6.77 -0.98
CA ARG A 59 7.44 7.74 -0.77
C ARG A 59 7.86 7.79 0.70
N ARG A 60 6.91 7.83 1.63
CA ARG A 60 7.19 7.80 3.07
C ARG A 60 7.88 6.50 3.48
N ARG A 61 7.40 5.34 3.05
CA ARG A 61 8.02 4.04 3.38
C ARG A 61 9.44 3.92 2.87
N ARG A 62 9.70 4.41 1.66
CA ARG A 62 11.05 4.46 1.08
C ARG A 62 11.99 5.27 1.98
N ALA A 63 11.57 6.47 2.37
CA ALA A 63 12.36 7.34 3.25
C ALA A 63 12.60 6.68 4.61
N THR A 64 11.56 6.15 5.24
CA THR A 64 11.68 5.44 6.53
C THR A 64 12.60 4.22 6.43
N TYR A 65 12.58 3.47 5.32
CA TYR A 65 13.47 2.32 5.11
C TYR A 65 14.95 2.75 5.00
N GLU A 66 15.23 3.84 4.30
CA GLU A 66 16.58 4.43 4.18
C GLU A 66 17.07 4.98 5.53
N GLU A 67 16.19 5.61 6.31
CA GLU A 67 16.48 6.16 7.64
C GLU A 67 16.79 5.08 8.70
N HIS A 68 16.10 3.93 8.67
CA HIS A 68 16.23 2.87 9.69
C HIS A 68 17.32 1.83 9.37
N GLY A 69 18.24 2.15 8.45
CA GLY A 69 19.37 1.27 8.14
C GLY A 69 19.02 0.09 7.23
N GLY A 70 17.98 0.21 6.40
CA GLY A 70 17.56 -0.82 5.44
C GLY A 70 18.55 -1.14 4.31
N GLY A 71 19.74 -0.54 4.32
CA GLY A 71 20.78 -0.75 3.31
C GLY A 71 20.85 0.39 2.29
N SER A 72 21.70 0.23 1.28
CA SER A 72 21.90 1.23 0.22
C SER A 72 20.65 1.39 -0.65
N SER A 73 20.55 2.52 -1.36
CA SER A 73 19.48 2.81 -2.32
C SER A 73 19.24 1.68 -3.33
N ASP A 74 20.30 0.94 -3.69
CA ASP A 74 20.25 -0.16 -4.65
C ASP A 74 19.61 -1.43 -4.08
N SER A 75 19.67 -1.61 -2.76
CA SER A 75 19.03 -2.71 -2.04
C SER A 75 17.62 -2.38 -1.54
N ASN A 76 17.18 -1.12 -1.69
CA ASN A 76 15.88 -0.68 -1.24
C ASN A 76 14.77 -1.30 -2.08
N PRO A 77 13.94 -2.19 -1.52
CA PRO A 77 12.87 -2.83 -2.28
C PRO A 77 11.81 -1.83 -2.74
N PHE A 78 11.68 -0.66 -2.09
CA PHE A 78 10.81 0.45 -2.49
C PHE A 78 11.42 1.37 -3.57
N GLY A 79 12.74 1.29 -3.80
CA GLY A 79 13.47 2.08 -4.79
C GLY A 79 13.48 1.50 -6.20
N ASN A 80 12.95 0.29 -6.37
CA ASN A 80 12.97 -0.45 -7.63
C ASN A 80 12.22 0.28 -8.76
N GLY A 81 12.74 0.22 -9.99
CA GLY A 81 12.14 0.87 -11.17
C GLY A 81 10.72 0.40 -11.47
N SER A 82 10.41 -0.88 -11.26
CA SER A 82 9.07 -1.44 -11.48
C SER A 82 8.01 -0.79 -10.59
N ILE A 83 8.38 -0.35 -9.39
CA ILE A 83 7.46 0.36 -8.48
C ILE A 83 7.12 1.75 -9.03
N ARG A 84 8.07 2.44 -9.65
CA ARG A 84 7.82 3.77 -10.26
C ARG A 84 6.86 3.68 -11.43
N ILE A 85 6.98 2.63 -12.25
CA ILE A 85 6.07 2.37 -13.37
C ILE A 85 4.67 2.07 -12.82
N HIS A 86 4.56 1.16 -11.85
CA HIS A 86 3.29 0.81 -11.20
C HIS A 86 2.56 2.03 -10.60
N LEU A 87 3.28 2.88 -9.85
CA LEU A 87 2.69 4.09 -9.26
C LEU A 87 2.19 5.08 -10.32
N ARG A 88 2.87 5.18 -11.47
CA ARG A 88 2.42 6.03 -12.59
C ARG A 88 1.14 5.48 -13.20
N GLU A 89 1.09 4.18 -13.51
CA GLU A 89 -0.10 3.53 -14.07
C GLU A 89 -1.30 3.66 -13.11
N GLU A 90 -1.07 3.54 -11.81
CA GLU A 90 -2.10 3.70 -10.80
C GLU A 90 -2.62 5.14 -10.69
N LYS A 91 -1.74 6.14 -10.83
CA LYS A 91 -2.14 7.55 -10.90
C LYS A 91 -2.97 7.84 -12.15
N GLU A 92 -2.58 7.26 -13.30
CA GLU A 92 -3.34 7.37 -14.55
C GLU A 92 -4.71 6.69 -14.42
N LYS A 93 -4.82 5.53 -13.76
CA LYS A 93 -6.11 4.89 -13.47
C LYS A 93 -6.98 5.73 -12.54
N GLU A 94 -6.40 6.40 -11.54
CA GLU A 94 -7.12 7.31 -10.65
C GLU A 94 -7.71 8.52 -11.41
N GLU A 95 -6.92 9.11 -12.32
CA GLU A 95 -7.34 10.27 -13.12
C GLU A 95 -8.41 9.91 -14.16
N ASN A 96 -8.38 8.69 -14.70
CA ASN A 96 -9.33 8.20 -15.72
C ASN A 96 -10.63 7.61 -15.14
N GLN A 97 -10.79 7.55 -13.82
CA GLN A 97 -12.00 7.07 -13.13
C GLN A 97 -12.86 8.19 -12.52
N ASN A 98 -12.54 9.45 -12.85
CA ASN A 98 -13.22 10.66 -12.38
C ASN A 98 -13.90 11.40 -13.53
#